data_AF-A0A7S2DBA1-F1
#
_entry.id   AF-A0A7S2DBA1-F1
#
_cell.length_a   1.000
_cell.length_b   1.000
_cell.length_c   1.000
_cell.angle_alpha   90.00
_cell.angle_beta   90.00
_cell.angle_gamma   90.00
#
_symmetry.space_group_name_H-M   'P 1'
#
loop_
_entity.id
_entity.type
_entity.pdbx_description
1 polymer ?
#
loop_
_entity_poly.entity_id
_entity_poly.type
_entity_poly.pdbx_seq_one_letter_code
_entity_poly.pdbx_strand_id
1 'polypeptide(L)'
;MKCSLSRKKQVQCTMIRSPVELKEPYTFLDEAVIGDTPEADFCPYFHTPISNHVCTDEHASTFPISNVNFMREVFGADSRCLDSTLHADVRVSAGVYKAEPKYFTEAQPGCFKIVCGDAGASYDVMISNLHGSVVKLGTCTREDQALTLVGLQGQVTCAAPEELCSEGLGTPRHTQFDQLSEDIGPVMDNFLAVEKEQPQRWRSYMGGVALAGCASVLLLVRRFGHAGQVRAAGFGLIGPMEHLQS
;
A
#
# COMPACT_ATOMS: atom_id res chain seq x y z
N MET A 1 -6.51 8.67 1.27
CA MET A 1 -6.43 7.20 1.38
C MET A 1 -7.78 6.68 1.84
N LYS A 2 -8.08 5.41 1.60
CA LYS A 2 -9.31 4.75 2.05
C LYS A 2 -9.04 3.31 2.47
N CYS A 3 -9.99 2.71 3.16
CA CYS A 3 -9.99 1.26 3.36
C CYS A 3 -10.31 0.55 2.04
N SER A 4 -9.63 -0.56 1.79
CA SER A 4 -10.01 -1.49 0.71
C SER A 4 -11.42 -2.04 0.96
N LEU A 5 -12.07 -2.54 -0.10
CA LEU A 5 -13.40 -3.16 0.01
C LEU A 5 -13.44 -4.34 1.00
N SER A 6 -12.37 -5.15 1.04
CA SER A 6 -12.24 -6.24 2.03
C SER A 6 -11.86 -5.75 3.43
N ARG A 7 -11.58 -4.45 3.57
CA ARG A 7 -11.08 -3.79 4.78
C ARG A 7 -9.85 -4.48 5.36
N LYS A 8 -9.05 -5.21 4.58
CA LYS A 8 -7.80 -5.86 5.09
C LYS A 8 -6.56 -4.98 4.98
N LYS A 9 -6.65 -3.89 4.21
CA LYS A 9 -5.53 -2.99 3.91
C LYS A 9 -6.02 -1.58 3.59
N GLN A 10 -5.12 -0.61 3.76
CA GLN A 10 -5.28 0.73 3.18
C GLN A 10 -4.98 0.71 1.68
N VAL A 11 -5.75 1.51 0.95
CA VAL A 11 -5.55 1.76 -0.47
C VAL A 11 -5.50 3.27 -0.74
N GLN A 12 -4.73 3.64 -1.75
CA GLN A 12 -4.67 4.99 -2.28
C GLN A 12 -5.23 5.03 -3.70
N CYS A 13 -5.73 6.21 -4.07
CA CYS A 13 -6.09 6.49 -5.44
C CYS A 13 -4.79 6.83 -6.16
N THR A 14 -4.38 5.98 -7.10
CA THR A 14 -3.23 6.26 -7.95
C THR A 14 -3.73 6.96 -9.19
N MET A 15 -3.10 8.08 -9.45
CA MET A 15 -3.41 8.95 -10.55
C MET A 15 -2.12 9.19 -11.33
N ILE A 16 -2.19 9.06 -12.65
CA ILE A 16 -1.08 9.28 -13.56
C ILE A 16 -1.36 10.48 -14.45
N ARG A 17 -0.30 11.15 -14.88
CA ARG A 17 -0.43 12.16 -15.94
C ARG A 17 -0.72 11.44 -17.25
N SER A 18 -1.76 11.87 -17.95
CA SER A 18 -2.09 11.31 -19.26
C SER A 18 -0.95 11.58 -20.24
N PRO A 19 -0.44 10.56 -20.95
CA PRO A 19 0.59 10.76 -21.98
C PRO A 19 0.02 11.39 -23.26
N VAL A 20 -1.31 11.46 -23.38
CA VAL A 20 -2.03 12.00 -24.53
C VAL A 20 -2.90 13.16 -24.07
N GLU A 21 -3.00 14.21 -24.89
CA GLU A 21 -3.99 15.27 -24.70
C GLU A 21 -5.39 14.65 -24.79
N LEU A 22 -6.06 14.57 -23.65
CA LEU A 22 -7.39 13.99 -23.58
C LEU A 22 -8.37 14.99 -24.19
N LYS A 23 -9.07 14.57 -25.24
CA LYS A 23 -10.26 15.29 -25.70
C LYS A 23 -11.28 15.24 -24.55
N GLU A 24 -11.80 16.39 -24.14
CA GLU A 24 -12.84 16.50 -23.10
C GLU A 24 -13.90 15.41 -23.32
N PRO A 25 -14.17 14.55 -22.32
CA PRO A 25 -14.45 14.94 -20.93
C PRO A 25 -13.66 14.19 -19.82
N TYR A 26 -12.46 13.66 -20.10
CA TYR A 26 -11.72 12.82 -19.12
C TYR A 26 -10.94 13.58 -18.05
N THR A 27 -11.07 14.91 -17.96
CA THR A 27 -10.42 15.70 -16.92
C THR A 27 -11.28 15.69 -15.65
N PHE A 28 -10.92 14.83 -14.69
CA PHE A 28 -11.55 14.79 -13.37
C PHE A 28 -11.06 15.93 -12.44
N LEU A 29 -9.91 16.52 -12.78
CA LEU A 29 -9.25 17.62 -12.09
C LEU A 29 -8.78 18.64 -13.14
N ASP A 30 -8.43 19.86 -12.71
CA ASP A 30 -7.90 20.93 -13.57
C ASP A 30 -6.56 20.59 -14.27
N GLU A 31 -6.03 19.39 -14.02
CA GLU A 31 -4.82 18.84 -14.60
C GLU A 31 -5.15 17.59 -15.44
N ALA A 32 -4.36 17.33 -16.50
CA ALA A 32 -4.48 16.14 -17.36
C ALA A 32 -4.08 14.86 -16.63
N VAL A 33 -4.87 14.47 -15.64
CA VAL A 33 -4.62 13.39 -14.70
C VAL A 33 -5.78 12.40 -14.77
N ILE A 34 -5.44 11.12 -14.88
CA ILE A 34 -6.38 10.00 -15.01
C ILE A 34 -6.03 8.89 -14.04
N GLY A 35 -6.94 7.96 -13.80
CA GLY A 35 -6.60 6.68 -13.16
C GLY A 35 -5.55 5.93 -13.97
N ASP A 36 -4.82 5.04 -13.31
CA ASP A 36 -3.74 4.25 -13.92
C ASP A 36 -4.21 2.94 -14.58
N THR A 37 -5.47 2.54 -14.34
CA THR A 37 -6.02 1.25 -14.76
C THR A 37 -6.87 1.40 -16.02
N PRO A 38 -6.46 0.85 -17.18
CA PRO A 38 -7.25 0.91 -18.41
C PRO A 38 -8.56 0.11 -18.32
N GLU A 39 -8.61 -0.97 -17.55
CA GLU A 39 -9.81 -1.80 -17.34
C GLU A 39 -10.93 -1.06 -16.61
N ALA A 40 -10.59 0.02 -15.90
CA ALA A 40 -11.54 0.92 -15.25
C ALA A 40 -11.83 2.17 -16.10
N ASP A 41 -11.55 2.13 -17.41
CA ASP A 41 -11.63 3.28 -18.32
C ASP A 41 -10.85 4.51 -17.81
N PHE A 42 -9.75 4.25 -17.09
CA PHE A 42 -8.95 5.25 -16.39
C PHE A 42 -9.74 6.15 -15.42
N CYS A 43 -10.90 5.70 -14.92
CA CYS A 43 -11.58 6.37 -13.82
C CYS A 43 -10.69 6.30 -12.57
N PRO A 44 -10.41 7.40 -11.86
CA PRO A 44 -9.67 7.36 -10.61
C PRO A 44 -10.42 6.58 -9.54
N TYR A 45 -9.78 5.56 -8.95
CA TYR A 45 -10.35 4.78 -7.85
C TYR A 45 -9.25 4.27 -6.91
N PHE A 46 -9.65 4.01 -5.66
CA PHE A 46 -8.75 3.55 -4.61
C PHE A 46 -8.50 2.04 -4.75
N HIS A 47 -7.34 1.66 -5.27
CA HIS A 47 -7.02 0.25 -5.50
C HIS A 47 -5.57 -0.10 -5.16
N THR A 48 -4.63 0.85 -5.28
CA THR A 48 -3.22 0.60 -4.99
C THR A 48 -2.99 0.42 -3.49
N PRO A 49 -2.56 -0.76 -3.03
CA PRO A 49 -2.26 -0.99 -1.62
C PRO A 49 -1.05 -0.17 -1.15
N ILE A 50 -1.09 0.29 0.10
CA ILE A 50 0.09 0.83 0.77
C ILE A 50 0.88 -0.35 1.35
N SER A 51 2.03 -0.66 0.73
CA SER A 51 2.76 -1.92 0.94
C SER A 51 3.17 -2.18 2.40
N ASN A 52 3.44 -1.14 3.17
CA ASN A 52 3.84 -1.24 4.57
C ASN A 52 2.68 -1.02 5.57
N HIS A 53 1.43 -0.95 5.10
CA HIS A 53 0.26 -0.70 5.95
C HIS A 53 -0.91 -1.64 5.63
N VAL A 54 -0.66 -2.94 5.83
CA VAL A 54 -1.63 -4.03 5.66
C VAL A 54 -2.14 -4.43 7.04
N CYS A 55 -3.44 -4.26 7.31
CA CYS A 55 -3.99 -4.51 8.64
C CYS A 55 -3.80 -5.97 9.09
N THR A 56 -3.80 -6.91 8.16
CA THR A 56 -3.65 -8.34 8.44
C THR A 56 -2.20 -8.80 8.63
N ASP A 57 -1.21 -7.93 8.45
CA ASP A 57 0.21 -8.23 8.62
C ASP A 57 0.71 -7.68 9.96
N GLU A 58 1.11 -8.57 10.87
CA GLU A 58 1.63 -8.21 12.21
C GLU A 58 2.89 -7.34 12.17
N HIS A 59 3.60 -7.29 11.03
CA HIS A 59 4.81 -6.50 10.83
C HIS A 59 4.56 -5.17 10.10
N ALA A 60 3.30 -4.81 9.85
CA ALA A 60 2.95 -3.53 9.26
C ALA A 60 3.37 -2.34 10.14
N SER A 61 3.57 -1.19 9.51
CA SER A 61 3.96 0.07 10.15
C SER A 61 2.74 0.92 10.46
N THR A 62 2.78 1.71 11.53
CA THR A 62 1.66 2.59 11.92
C THR A 62 1.52 3.80 11.00
N PHE A 63 0.33 4.39 10.97
CA PHE A 63 0.05 5.64 10.26
C PHE A 63 -0.36 6.76 11.25
N PRO A 64 -0.11 8.06 10.98
CA PRO A 64 0.61 8.67 9.85
C PRO A 64 2.14 8.59 9.94
N ILE A 65 2.68 8.18 11.09
CA ILE A 65 4.12 8.09 11.33
C ILE A 65 4.46 6.63 11.63
N SER A 66 5.36 6.04 10.84
CA SER A 66 5.66 4.60 10.81
C SER A 66 6.15 3.99 12.12
N ASN A 67 6.66 4.80 13.05
CA ASN A 67 7.24 4.35 14.31
C ASN A 67 6.47 4.82 15.55
N VAL A 68 5.30 5.46 15.39
CA VAL A 68 4.50 5.96 16.53
C VAL A 68 3.02 5.66 16.33
N ASN A 69 2.47 4.83 17.22
CA ASN A 69 1.07 4.39 17.15
C ASN A 69 0.09 5.41 17.79
N PHE A 70 -0.14 6.53 17.10
CA PHE A 70 -1.06 7.56 17.57
C PHE A 70 -2.51 7.09 17.57
N MET A 71 -2.93 6.33 16.55
CA MET A 71 -4.32 5.89 16.35
C MET A 71 -4.71 4.65 17.17
N ARG A 72 -3.79 4.11 17.98
CA ARG A 72 -3.99 2.88 18.76
C ARG A 72 -4.30 1.66 17.88
N GLU A 73 -3.64 1.59 16.73
CA GLU A 73 -3.79 0.54 15.75
C GLU A 73 -3.35 -0.81 16.31
N VAL A 74 -3.96 -1.87 15.79
CA VAL A 74 -3.61 -3.27 16.06
C VAL A 74 -3.51 -3.99 14.73
N PHE A 75 -2.40 -4.67 14.50
CA PHE A 75 -2.17 -5.45 13.30
C PHE A 75 -2.23 -6.95 13.61
N GLY A 76 -2.74 -7.74 12.66
CA GLY A 76 -2.86 -9.20 12.78
C GLY A 76 -4.03 -9.75 11.97
N ALA A 77 -4.15 -11.07 11.87
CA ALA A 77 -5.11 -11.74 10.98
C ALA A 77 -6.58 -11.27 11.12
N ASP A 78 -6.98 -10.92 12.34
CA ASP A 78 -8.34 -10.46 12.68
C ASP A 78 -8.52 -8.94 12.58
N SER A 79 -7.48 -8.21 12.19
CA SER A 79 -7.53 -6.76 12.06
C SER A 79 -8.13 -6.31 10.74
N ARG A 80 -8.89 -5.22 10.80
CA ARG A 80 -9.57 -4.60 9.68
C ARG A 80 -9.39 -3.09 9.69
N CYS A 81 -9.50 -2.51 8.51
CA CYS A 81 -9.42 -1.09 8.26
C CYS A 81 -10.78 -0.44 8.53
N LEU A 82 -10.79 0.57 9.38
CA LEU A 82 -11.94 1.45 9.64
C LEU A 82 -11.53 2.92 9.50
N ASP A 83 -12.45 3.78 9.13
CA ASP A 83 -12.23 5.22 9.10
C ASP A 83 -12.21 5.77 10.54
N SER A 84 -11.20 6.57 10.87
CA SER A 84 -10.92 6.99 12.24
C SER A 84 -10.27 8.38 12.31
N THR A 85 -10.74 9.19 13.24
CA THR A 85 -10.00 10.36 13.76
C THR A 85 -9.41 10.09 15.14
N LEU A 86 -9.57 8.86 15.66
CA LEU A 86 -9.11 8.46 16.98
C LEU A 86 -7.60 8.64 17.08
N HIS A 87 -7.14 9.37 18.09
CA HIS A 87 -5.72 9.53 18.37
C HIS A 87 -5.45 9.90 19.83
N ALA A 88 -4.20 9.72 20.25
CA ALA A 88 -3.68 10.28 21.49
C ALA A 88 -2.16 10.40 21.42
N ASP A 89 -1.62 11.27 22.28
CA ASP A 89 -0.19 11.33 22.51
C ASP A 89 0.37 9.96 22.92
N VAL A 90 1.63 9.71 22.53
CA VAL A 90 2.35 8.47 22.85
C VAL A 90 3.47 8.81 23.81
N ARG A 91 3.39 8.24 25.02
CA ARG A 91 4.43 8.40 26.05
C ARG A 91 5.39 7.22 25.98
N VAL A 92 6.68 7.52 25.89
CA VAL A 92 7.77 6.55 25.99
C VAL A 92 8.71 6.97 27.11
N SER A 93 9.66 6.11 27.50
CA SER A 93 10.65 6.44 28.53
C SER A 93 11.44 7.73 28.22
N ALA A 94 11.70 8.00 26.95
CA ALA A 94 12.45 9.17 26.47
C ALA A 94 11.63 10.46 26.32
N GLY A 95 10.30 10.43 26.51
CA GLY A 95 9.46 11.63 26.36
C GLY A 95 8.05 11.37 25.86
N VAL A 96 7.42 12.41 25.29
CA VAL A 96 6.05 12.36 24.76
C VAL A 96 6.06 12.78 23.31
N TYR A 97 5.63 11.87 22.43
CA TYR A 97 5.31 12.20 21.05
C TYR A 97 3.90 12.78 21.01
N LYS A 98 3.80 14.03 20.55
CA LYS A 98 2.52 14.72 20.44
C LYS A 98 1.85 14.41 19.12
N ALA A 99 0.58 14.09 19.16
CA ALA A 99 -0.23 13.95 17.96
C ALA A 99 -0.48 15.35 17.36
N GLU A 100 -0.06 15.59 16.12
CA GLU A 100 -0.35 16.86 15.44
C GLU A 100 -1.81 16.88 14.96
N PRO A 101 -2.64 17.86 15.37
CA PRO A 101 -4.07 17.87 15.06
C PRO A 101 -4.39 17.81 13.56
N LYS A 102 -3.51 18.37 12.70
CA LYS A 102 -3.70 18.41 11.24
C LYS A 102 -3.82 17.04 10.58
N TYR A 103 -3.31 15.98 11.22
CA TYR A 103 -3.42 14.61 10.67
C TYR A 103 -4.75 13.93 11.04
N PHE A 104 -5.51 14.51 11.97
CA PHE A 104 -6.72 13.90 12.54
C PHE A 104 -7.96 14.81 12.38
N THR A 105 -7.87 15.88 11.60
CA THR A 105 -9.02 16.75 11.26
C THR A 105 -10.03 16.04 10.38
N GLU A 106 -9.58 15.09 9.56
CA GLU A 106 -10.41 14.26 8.69
C GLU A 106 -10.23 12.80 9.06
N ALA A 107 -11.28 11.99 8.85
CA ALA A 107 -11.20 10.56 9.10
C ALA A 107 -10.15 9.92 8.19
N GLN A 108 -9.16 9.29 8.81
CA GLN A 108 -8.12 8.52 8.16
C GLN A 108 -8.39 7.03 8.36
N PRO A 109 -8.10 6.18 7.38
CA PRO A 109 -8.16 4.76 7.59
C PRO A 109 -7.17 4.33 8.68
N GLY A 110 -7.57 3.43 9.58
CA GLY A 110 -6.70 2.86 10.62
C GLY A 110 -6.99 1.38 10.83
N CYS A 111 -6.01 0.63 11.30
CA CYS A 111 -6.12 -0.81 11.49
C CYS A 111 -6.51 -1.17 12.93
N PHE A 112 -7.63 -1.87 13.10
CA PHE A 112 -8.15 -2.26 14.42
C PHE A 112 -8.48 -3.74 14.46
N LYS A 113 -8.24 -4.39 15.60
CA LYS A 113 -8.61 -5.79 15.79
C LYS A 113 -10.13 -5.88 15.94
N ILE A 114 -10.75 -6.75 15.15
CA ILE A 114 -12.19 -6.97 15.15
C ILE A 114 -12.50 -8.30 15.82
N VAL A 115 -13.45 -8.30 16.76
CA VAL A 115 -13.99 -9.52 17.35
C VAL A 115 -15.48 -9.56 17.05
N CYS A 116 -15.86 -10.42 16.11
CA CYS A 116 -17.27 -10.58 15.73
C CYS A 116 -18.06 -11.23 16.87
N GLY A 117 -19.23 -10.65 17.16
CA GLY A 117 -20.20 -11.26 18.06
C GLY A 117 -20.96 -12.41 17.38
N ASP A 118 -21.83 -13.06 18.14
CA ASP A 118 -22.63 -14.16 17.64
C ASP A 118 -23.51 -13.74 16.45
N ALA A 119 -23.61 -14.61 15.45
CA ALA A 119 -24.37 -14.41 14.21
C ALA A 119 -23.93 -13.21 13.34
N GLY A 120 -22.80 -12.57 13.62
CA GLY A 120 -22.24 -11.47 12.81
C GLY A 120 -23.05 -10.17 12.84
N ALA A 121 -24.02 -10.03 13.76
CA ALA A 121 -24.87 -8.84 13.88
C ALA A 121 -24.17 -7.65 14.58
N SER A 122 -23.03 -7.89 15.20
CA SER A 122 -22.23 -6.86 15.87
C SER A 122 -20.77 -7.29 15.94
N TYR A 123 -19.89 -6.34 16.24
CA TYR A 123 -18.49 -6.63 16.48
C TYR A 123 -17.87 -5.66 17.48
N ASP A 124 -16.90 -6.16 18.23
CA ASP A 124 -16.08 -5.35 19.11
C ASP A 124 -14.87 -4.80 18.35
N VAL A 125 -14.62 -3.51 18.56
CA VAL A 125 -13.41 -2.85 18.08
C VAL A 125 -12.39 -2.85 19.21
N MET A 126 -11.24 -3.46 18.97
CA MET A 126 -10.14 -3.57 19.90
C MET A 126 -8.99 -2.67 19.45
N ILE A 127 -8.45 -1.89 20.38
CA ILE A 127 -7.36 -0.94 20.16
C ILE A 127 -6.15 -1.30 21.02
N SER A 128 -4.96 -0.88 20.62
CA SER A 128 -3.74 -1.03 21.41
C SER A 128 -3.77 -0.10 22.62
N ASN A 129 -3.32 -0.57 23.79
CA ASN A 129 -3.07 0.31 24.93
C ASN A 129 -1.60 0.79 25.01
N LEU A 130 -0.79 0.51 23.98
CA LEU A 130 0.66 0.74 23.90
C LEU A 130 1.54 -0.07 24.87
N HIS A 131 0.96 -0.81 25.81
CA HIS A 131 1.66 -1.65 26.78
C HIS A 131 1.63 -3.13 26.37
N GLY A 132 1.60 -3.40 25.06
CA GLY A 132 1.58 -4.76 24.51
C GLY A 132 0.26 -5.52 24.71
N SER A 133 -0.81 -4.83 25.12
CA SER A 133 -2.15 -5.42 25.24
C SER A 133 -3.19 -4.66 24.42
N VAL A 134 -4.30 -5.34 24.16
CA VAL A 134 -5.45 -4.77 23.46
C VAL A 134 -6.59 -4.54 24.44
N VAL A 135 -7.31 -3.43 24.26
CA VAL A 135 -8.47 -3.06 25.06
C VAL A 135 -9.66 -2.80 24.16
N LYS A 136 -10.86 -3.07 24.65
CA LYS A 136 -12.10 -2.81 23.90
C LYS A 136 -12.38 -1.30 23.86
N LEU A 137 -12.48 -0.76 22.65
CA LEU A 137 -12.94 0.61 22.40
C LEU A 137 -14.47 0.68 22.53
N GLY A 138 -15.18 -0.29 21.95
CA GLY A 138 -16.64 -0.35 21.98
C GLY A 138 -17.18 -1.46 21.09
N THR A 139 -18.51 -1.54 21.00
CA THR A 139 -19.21 -2.51 20.14
C THR A 139 -19.95 -1.75 19.05
N CYS A 140 -19.68 -2.11 17.80
CA CYS A 140 -20.40 -1.64 16.62
C CYS A 140 -21.62 -2.52 16.37
N THR A 141 -22.79 -1.90 16.24
CA THR A 141 -24.07 -2.60 15.96
C THR A 141 -24.72 -2.14 14.67
N ARG A 142 -24.19 -1.08 14.05
CA ARG A 142 -24.66 -0.48 12.81
C ARG A 142 -23.54 0.32 12.16
N GLU A 143 -23.67 0.54 10.86
CA GLU A 143 -22.83 1.45 10.08
C GLU A 143 -22.89 2.88 10.64
N ASP A 144 -21.80 3.63 10.46
CA ASP A 144 -21.61 5.03 10.87
C ASP A 144 -21.71 5.31 12.37
N GLN A 145 -21.84 4.27 13.20
CA GLN A 145 -21.76 4.43 14.64
C GLN A 145 -20.36 4.94 15.02
N ALA A 146 -20.29 6.03 15.77
CA ALA A 146 -19.04 6.56 16.29
C ALA A 146 -18.70 5.91 17.64
N LEU A 147 -17.48 5.40 17.78
CA LEU A 147 -16.93 4.90 19.04
C LEU A 147 -15.86 5.84 19.57
N THR A 148 -15.95 6.16 20.86
CA THR A 148 -14.99 7.01 21.58
C THR A 148 -14.58 6.33 22.88
N LEU A 149 -13.44 6.76 23.45
CA LEU A 149 -12.96 6.28 24.75
C LEU A 149 -12.41 7.44 25.57
N VAL A 150 -12.72 7.45 26.85
CA VAL A 150 -12.18 8.45 27.78
C VAL A 150 -10.65 8.41 27.77
N GLY A 151 -10.03 9.58 27.61
CA GLY A 151 -8.57 9.73 27.54
C GLY A 151 -7.99 9.64 26.12
N LEU A 152 -8.82 9.34 25.11
CA LEU A 152 -8.47 9.48 23.70
C LEU A 152 -9.24 10.66 23.07
N GLN A 153 -8.72 11.19 21.96
CA GLN A 153 -9.37 12.22 21.16
C GLN A 153 -9.89 11.61 19.86
N GLY A 154 -10.92 12.21 19.26
CA GLY A 154 -11.53 11.70 18.02
C GLY A 154 -12.37 10.43 18.22
N GLN A 155 -12.62 9.70 17.13
CA GLN A 155 -13.51 8.54 17.11
C GLN A 155 -13.14 7.53 16.04
N VAL A 156 -13.58 6.29 16.21
CA VAL A 156 -13.64 5.28 15.13
C VAL A 156 -15.06 5.24 14.58
N THR A 157 -15.20 5.24 13.26
CA THR A 157 -16.50 5.12 12.58
C THR A 157 -16.72 3.66 12.18
N CYS A 158 -17.80 3.07 12.66
CA CYS A 158 -18.14 1.68 12.40
C CYS A 158 -18.53 1.45 10.92
N ALA A 159 -18.13 0.31 10.38
CA ALA A 159 -18.67 -0.26 9.15
C ALA A 159 -19.97 -1.01 9.45
N ALA A 160 -20.71 -1.38 8.40
CA ALA A 160 -21.81 -2.32 8.55
C ALA A 160 -21.29 -3.69 9.08
N PRO A 161 -21.88 -4.28 10.13
CA PRO A 161 -21.40 -5.55 10.70
C PRO A 161 -21.27 -6.69 9.68
N GLU A 162 -22.18 -6.75 8.71
CA GLU A 162 -22.16 -7.72 7.62
C GLU A 162 -20.91 -7.62 6.74
N GLU A 163 -20.27 -6.45 6.63
CA GLU A 163 -19.01 -6.27 5.88
C GLU A 163 -17.79 -6.83 6.60
N LEU A 164 -17.85 -6.99 7.92
CA LEU A 164 -16.72 -7.46 8.72
C LEU A 164 -16.89 -8.91 9.18
N CYS A 165 -18.12 -9.30 9.48
CA CYS A 165 -18.43 -10.52 10.23
C CYS A 165 -19.21 -11.58 9.47
N SER A 166 -19.62 -11.32 8.23
CA SER A 166 -20.27 -12.36 7.42
C SER A 166 -19.27 -13.49 7.10
N GLU A 167 -19.59 -14.70 7.56
CA GLU A 167 -18.92 -15.93 7.13
C GLU A 167 -19.02 -16.05 5.61
N GLY A 168 -17.93 -15.82 4.88
CA GLY A 168 -17.91 -15.91 3.41
C GLY A 168 -17.39 -14.68 2.67
N LEU A 169 -17.02 -13.59 3.34
CA LEU A 169 -16.26 -12.49 2.70
C LEU A 169 -14.79 -12.85 2.38
N GLY A 170 -14.40 -14.10 2.64
CA GLY A 170 -13.24 -14.75 2.00
C GLY A 170 -13.46 -15.09 0.52
N THR A 171 -14.69 -15.05 0.03
CA THR A 171 -15.02 -15.05 -1.40
C THR A 171 -15.80 -13.78 -1.70
N PRO A 172 -15.13 -12.66 -1.99
CA PRO A 172 -15.80 -11.50 -2.55
C PRO A 172 -16.72 -11.96 -3.70
N ARG A 173 -17.99 -11.55 -3.69
CA ARG A 173 -18.86 -11.78 -4.86
C ARG A 173 -18.30 -11.12 -6.14
N HIS A 174 -17.28 -10.28 -6.00
CA HIS A 174 -16.52 -9.63 -7.07
C HIS A 174 -15.10 -10.20 -7.33
N THR A 175 -14.60 -11.22 -6.61
CA THR A 175 -13.19 -11.71 -6.78
C THR A 175 -12.91 -12.52 -8.02
N GLN A 176 -13.86 -12.70 -8.95
CA GLN A 176 -13.47 -13.36 -10.19
C GLN A 176 -12.43 -12.56 -10.99
N PHE A 177 -12.24 -11.27 -10.68
CA PHE A 177 -11.19 -10.44 -11.29
C PHE A 177 -9.95 -10.20 -10.42
N ASP A 178 -10.05 -10.01 -9.10
CA ASP A 178 -8.88 -9.65 -8.27
C ASP A 178 -7.85 -10.78 -8.10
N GLN A 179 -8.29 -12.04 -8.07
CA GLN A 179 -7.37 -13.19 -7.95
C GLN A 179 -6.50 -13.42 -9.19
N LEU A 180 -6.84 -12.84 -10.35
CA LEU A 180 -6.01 -12.94 -11.54
C LEU A 180 -4.81 -11.99 -11.51
N SER A 181 -4.78 -10.98 -10.63
CA SER A 181 -3.68 -9.99 -10.60
C SER A 181 -2.48 -10.44 -9.76
N GLU A 182 -2.68 -11.26 -8.72
CA GLU A 182 -1.58 -11.76 -7.87
C GLU A 182 -0.82 -12.95 -8.50
N ASP A 183 -1.44 -13.67 -9.46
CA ASP A 183 -0.82 -14.83 -10.16
C ASP A 183 -0.14 -14.49 -11.50
N ILE A 184 -0.23 -13.27 -12.02
CA ILE A 184 0.44 -12.87 -13.28
C ILE A 184 1.87 -12.33 -13.04
N GLY A 185 2.23 -12.06 -11.78
CA GLY A 185 3.56 -11.57 -11.38
C GLY A 185 4.77 -12.36 -11.94
N PRO A 186 4.75 -13.71 -12.03
CA PRO A 186 5.88 -14.45 -12.59
C PRO A 186 5.81 -14.71 -14.11
N VAL A 187 4.75 -14.31 -14.81
CA VAL A 187 4.59 -14.65 -16.25
C VAL A 187 5.34 -13.67 -17.17
N MET A 188 5.52 -12.42 -16.78
CA MET A 188 6.29 -11.47 -17.61
C MET A 188 7.81 -11.60 -17.49
N ASP A 189 8.33 -12.15 -16.38
CA ASP A 189 9.78 -12.40 -16.25
C ASP A 189 10.27 -13.58 -17.13
N ASN A 190 9.37 -14.50 -17.51
CA ASN A 190 9.70 -15.58 -18.44
C ASN A 190 9.71 -15.15 -19.92
N PHE A 191 9.04 -14.06 -20.29
CA PHE A 191 9.05 -13.60 -21.68
C PHE A 191 10.37 -12.92 -22.07
N LEU A 192 11.06 -12.29 -21.12
CA LEU A 192 12.39 -11.70 -21.33
C LEU A 192 13.54 -12.72 -21.20
N ALA A 193 13.28 -13.90 -20.63
CA ALA A 193 14.26 -14.98 -20.54
C ALA A 193 14.33 -15.85 -21.81
N VAL A 194 13.22 -16.00 -22.55
CA VAL A 194 13.17 -16.82 -23.78
C VAL A 194 13.85 -16.14 -24.98
N GLU A 195 14.04 -14.82 -24.96
CA GLU A 195 14.67 -14.09 -26.08
C GLU A 195 16.21 -14.21 -26.10
N LYS A 196 16.84 -14.81 -25.07
CA LYS A 196 18.30 -14.95 -25.01
C LYS A 196 18.88 -16.28 -25.50
N GLU A 197 18.08 -17.30 -25.83
CA GLU A 197 18.63 -18.65 -26.09
C GLU A 197 18.46 -19.26 -27.50
N GLN A 198 17.87 -18.60 -28.50
CA GLN A 198 17.76 -19.22 -29.84
C GLN A 198 17.78 -18.24 -31.05
N PRO A 199 18.90 -17.58 -31.40
CA PRO A 199 18.99 -16.79 -32.64
C PRO A 199 19.16 -17.63 -33.93
N GLN A 200 19.11 -18.97 -33.86
CA GLN A 200 19.53 -19.84 -34.99
C GLN A 200 18.40 -20.53 -35.76
N ARG A 201 17.13 -20.48 -35.32
CA ARG A 201 16.07 -21.33 -35.91
C ARG A 201 15.21 -20.68 -37.00
N TRP A 202 15.31 -19.38 -37.23
CA TRP A 202 14.50 -18.66 -38.24
C TRP A 202 15.13 -18.59 -39.64
N ARG A 203 16.33 -19.14 -39.86
CA ARG A 203 17.00 -19.12 -41.17
C ARG A 203 16.47 -20.14 -42.20
N SER A 204 15.52 -21.01 -41.84
CA SER A 204 15.04 -22.05 -42.77
C SER A 204 13.68 -21.75 -43.44
N TYR A 205 13.03 -20.62 -43.15
CA TYR A 205 11.68 -20.32 -43.68
C TYR A 205 11.58 -19.09 -44.61
N MET A 206 12.70 -18.43 -44.92
CA MET A 206 12.73 -17.27 -45.83
C MET A 206 13.79 -17.47 -46.92
N GLY A 207 13.75 -18.64 -47.57
CA GLY A 207 14.48 -18.88 -48.81
C GLY A 207 13.65 -18.44 -50.00
N GLY A 208 13.92 -17.25 -50.54
CA GLY A 208 13.60 -16.96 -51.93
C GLY A 208 12.80 -15.70 -52.23
N VAL A 209 13.30 -14.51 -51.87
CA VAL A 209 13.22 -13.34 -52.75
C VAL A 209 14.53 -12.56 -52.59
N ALA A 210 15.32 -12.56 -53.65
CA ALA A 210 16.58 -11.85 -53.75
C ALA A 210 16.38 -10.51 -54.45
N LEU A 211 17.23 -9.54 -54.08
CA LEU A 211 17.57 -8.27 -54.78
C LEU A 211 16.49 -7.17 -54.64
N ALA A 212 16.78 -5.90 -54.37
CA ALA A 212 17.99 -5.12 -54.66
C ALA A 212 18.10 -3.88 -53.74
N GLY A 213 19.34 -3.45 -53.48
CA GLY A 213 19.67 -2.03 -53.29
C GLY A 213 19.58 -1.43 -51.89
N CYS A 214 20.69 -1.41 -51.15
CA CYS A 214 21.35 -0.17 -50.73
C CYS A 214 22.59 -0.51 -49.89
N ALA A 215 23.74 -0.49 -50.57
CA ALA A 215 25.04 -0.35 -49.95
C ALA A 215 25.32 1.13 -49.67
N SER A 216 26.21 1.37 -48.71
CA SER A 216 26.84 2.65 -48.33
C SER A 216 26.15 3.36 -47.16
N VAL A 217 26.67 3.17 -45.95
CA VAL A 217 27.66 4.09 -45.34
C VAL A 217 28.27 3.35 -44.13
N LEU A 218 29.54 2.99 -44.29
CA LEU A 218 30.44 2.55 -43.23
C LEU A 218 31.31 3.76 -42.84
N LEU A 219 31.74 3.81 -41.58
CA LEU A 219 32.80 4.63 -40.98
C LEU A 219 32.39 6.00 -40.41
N LEU A 220 32.30 6.08 -39.08
CA LEU A 220 33.42 6.69 -38.34
C LEU A 220 33.55 6.13 -36.92
N VAL A 221 34.79 5.80 -36.62
CA VAL A 221 35.33 5.17 -35.41
C VAL A 221 35.90 6.26 -34.49
N ARG A 222 35.93 5.95 -33.19
CA ARG A 222 36.88 6.37 -32.12
C ARG A 222 36.45 7.43 -31.07
N ARG A 223 36.37 6.90 -29.83
CA ARG A 223 37.13 7.23 -28.59
C ARG A 223 37.13 8.67 -28.07
N PHE A 224 36.70 8.83 -26.81
CA PHE A 224 37.41 9.31 -25.59
C PHE A 224 36.38 9.14 -24.43
N GLY A 225 36.61 8.62 -23.23
CA GLY A 225 37.80 8.50 -22.38
C GLY A 225 37.69 9.47 -21.20
N HIS A 226 37.28 9.01 -20.00
CA HIS A 226 37.63 9.48 -18.63
C HIS A 226 36.56 8.97 -17.63
N ALA A 227 36.86 8.04 -16.71
CA ALA A 227 37.65 8.16 -15.48
C ALA A 227 37.04 9.17 -14.47
N GLY A 228 36.15 8.68 -13.60
CA GLY A 228 35.62 9.40 -12.45
C GLY A 228 35.74 8.52 -11.21
N GLN A 229 36.55 9.00 -10.27
CA GLN A 229 37.19 8.30 -9.18
C GLN A 229 36.29 8.19 -7.93
N VAL A 230 36.20 6.98 -7.38
CA VAL A 230 35.55 6.66 -6.10
C VAL A 230 36.36 7.27 -4.96
N ARG A 231 35.72 8.08 -4.11
CA ARG A 231 36.25 8.46 -2.79
C ARG A 231 35.37 7.85 -1.71
N ALA A 232 35.93 6.84 -1.03
CA ALA A 232 35.46 6.33 0.24
C ALA A 232 35.98 7.25 1.37
N ALA A 233 35.06 7.69 2.24
CA ALA A 233 35.31 8.30 3.54
C ALA A 233 34.08 7.97 4.40
N GLY A 234 34.13 7.56 5.65
CA GLY A 234 35.22 7.15 6.53
C GLY A 234 34.57 6.38 7.68
N PHE A 235 35.25 5.35 8.19
CA PHE A 235 34.83 4.59 9.35
C PHE A 235 34.98 5.46 10.61
N GLY A 236 33.86 5.76 11.27
CA GLY A 236 33.83 6.31 12.63
C GLY A 236 33.81 5.18 13.65
N LEU A 237 34.87 5.10 14.45
CA LEU A 237 35.01 4.23 15.62
C LEU A 237 34.02 4.66 16.72
N ILE A 238 33.19 3.74 17.19
CA ILE A 238 32.40 3.88 18.43
C ILE A 238 33.07 2.99 19.48
N GLY A 239 33.58 3.61 20.54
CA GLY A 239 34.18 2.94 21.70
C GLY A 239 33.14 2.31 22.63
N PRO A 240 33.59 1.44 23.57
CA PRO A 240 32.71 0.77 24.52
C PRO A 240 32.28 1.74 25.63
N MET A 241 31.00 1.71 25.98
CA MET A 241 30.45 2.44 27.12
C MET A 241 30.36 1.51 28.32
N GLU A 242 31.08 1.87 29.37
CA GLU A 242 31.22 1.13 30.63
C GLU A 242 29.91 1.05 31.43
N HIS A 243 29.79 -0.07 32.14
CA HIS A 243 28.87 -0.34 33.22
C HIS A 243 28.83 0.78 34.28
N LEU A 244 27.63 1.20 34.68
CA LEU A 244 27.42 1.65 36.06
C LEU A 244 26.12 1.05 36.62
N GLN A 245 26.31 0.22 37.65
CA GLN A 245 25.28 -0.22 38.58
C GLN A 245 25.08 0.85 39.65
N SER A 246 23.82 1.15 39.99
CA SER A 246 23.33 1.34 41.37
C SER A 246 21.81 1.30 41.38
#